data_AF-A0A948W633-F1
#
_entry.id   AF-A0A948W633-F1
#
_cell.length_a   1.000
_cell.length_b   1.000
_cell.length_c   1.000
_cell.angle_alpha   90.00
_cell.angle_beta   90.00
_cell.angle_gamma   90.00
#
_symmetry.space_group_name_H-M   'P 1'
#
loop_
_entity.id
_entity.type
_entity.pdbx_description
1 polymer ?
#
loop_
_entity_poly.entity_id
_entity_poly.type
_entity_poly.pdbx_seq_one_letter_code
_entity_poly.pdbx_strand_id
1 'polypeptide(L)'
;MIRDQELDPAFIRRTVLATMLTGIIVALAAWAYKGPAAGGGCLAGAVLGAANLWFLWNLIHMVLAPVRGSNKAIVVAVFLKVGLVYGAGAALLIWGKVSAIWFLIGFTLLFVVLVLKVAGRWITSDENKGRSIDRPVDRSG
;
A
#
# COMPACT_ATOMS: atom_id res chain seq x y z
N MET A 1 27.73 1.88 -4.77
CA MET A 1 26.98 0.64 -5.06
C MET A 1 25.66 0.70 -4.29
N ILE A 2 24.70 1.47 -4.83
CA ILE A 2 23.38 1.71 -4.22
C ILE A 2 22.54 0.49 -4.61
N ARG A 3 22.53 -0.51 -3.72
CA ARG A 3 22.07 -1.87 -3.99
C ARG A 3 20.58 -1.96 -3.66
N ASP A 4 19.71 -1.77 -4.66
CA ASP A 4 18.42 -2.44 -4.94
C ASP A 4 17.43 -2.80 -3.78
N GLN A 5 17.64 -2.32 -2.55
CA GLN A 5 16.90 -2.73 -1.35
C GLN A 5 15.65 -1.89 -1.05
N GLU A 6 15.37 -0.85 -1.84
CA GLU A 6 14.27 0.07 -1.52
C GLU A 6 12.89 -0.46 -1.92
N LEU A 7 12.84 -1.43 -2.83
CA LEU A 7 11.62 -2.06 -3.33
C LEU A 7 11.77 -3.60 -3.34
N ASP A 8 11.98 -4.21 -2.17
CA ASP A 8 11.85 -5.67 -1.99
C ASP A 8 10.37 -6.12 -2.09
N PRO A 9 10.02 -7.15 -2.88
CA PRO A 9 8.67 -7.76 -2.90
C PRO A 9 8.11 -8.07 -1.50
N ALA A 10 8.98 -8.42 -0.55
CA ALA A 10 8.59 -8.65 0.84
C ALA A 10 8.10 -7.37 1.53
N PHE A 11 8.64 -6.20 1.17
CA PHE A 11 8.23 -4.91 1.72
C PHE A 11 6.78 -4.59 1.34
N ILE A 12 6.42 -4.74 0.06
CA ILE A 12 5.05 -4.51 -0.44
C ILE A 12 4.08 -5.51 0.15
N ARG A 13 4.41 -6.80 0.16
CA ARG A 13 3.54 -7.82 0.74
C ARG A 13 3.21 -7.49 2.19
N ARG A 14 4.21 -7.06 2.98
CA ARG A 14 3.99 -6.60 4.36
C ARG A 14 3.14 -5.33 4.44
N THR A 15 3.32 -4.37 3.53
CA THR A 15 2.52 -3.14 3.49
C THR A 15 1.06 -3.43 3.13
N VAL A 16 0.81 -4.28 2.14
CA VAL A 16 -0.53 -4.74 1.76
C VAL A 16 -1.21 -5.45 2.93
N LEU A 17 -0.49 -6.37 3.59
CA LEU A 17 -1.04 -7.12 4.72
C LEU A 17 -1.35 -6.22 5.92
N ALA A 18 -0.45 -5.28 6.25
CA ALA A 18 -0.70 -4.27 7.28
C ALA A 18 -1.92 -3.41 6.93
N THR A 19 -2.01 -2.94 5.68
CA THR A 19 -3.16 -2.14 5.22
C THR A 19 -4.47 -2.91 5.31
N MET A 20 -4.48 -4.19 4.94
CA MET A 20 -5.67 -5.03 5.03
C MET A 20 -6.08 -5.28 6.48
N LEU A 21 -5.13 -5.55 7.38
CA LEU A 21 -5.41 -5.71 8.80
C LEU A 21 -5.97 -4.41 9.42
N THR A 22 -5.31 -3.27 9.19
CA THR A 22 -5.79 -1.97 9.67
C THR A 22 -7.14 -1.65 9.04
N GLY A 23 -7.33 -1.94 7.75
CA GLY A 23 -8.58 -1.75 7.03
C GLY A 23 -9.73 -2.56 7.61
N ILE A 24 -9.50 -3.82 7.99
CA ILE A 24 -10.50 -4.67 8.66
C ILE A 24 -10.88 -4.08 10.02
N ILE A 25 -9.90 -3.68 10.83
CA ILE A 25 -10.15 -3.10 12.15
C ILE A 25 -10.99 -1.82 12.04
N VAL A 26 -10.61 -0.92 11.12
CA VAL A 26 -11.34 0.34 10.89
C VAL A 26 -12.71 0.07 10.29
N ALA A 27 -12.85 -0.92 9.40
CA ALA A 27 -14.14 -1.31 8.84
C ALA A 27 -15.09 -1.90 9.90
N LEU A 28 -14.60 -2.73 10.82
CA LEU A 28 -15.38 -3.24 11.94
C LEU A 28 -15.83 -2.12 12.87
N ALA A 29 -14.95 -1.16 13.17
CA ALA A 29 -15.31 0.03 13.93
C ALA A 29 -16.38 0.85 13.18
N ALA A 30 -16.18 1.14 11.90
CA ALA A 30 -17.13 1.89 11.08
C ALA A 30 -18.50 1.18 11.00
N TRP A 31 -18.50 -0.15 10.93
CA TRP A 31 -19.73 -0.95 11.01
C TRP A 31 -20.43 -0.73 12.34
N ALA A 32 -19.73 -0.88 13.47
CA ALA A 32 -20.32 -0.74 14.80
C ALA A 32 -20.89 0.66 15.05
N TYR A 33 -20.24 1.71 14.57
CA TYR A 33 -20.64 3.10 14.85
C TYR A 33 -21.64 3.70 13.87
N LYS A 34 -21.58 3.34 12.58
CA LYS A 34 -22.36 3.98 11.50
C LYS A 34 -23.16 2.97 10.66
N GLY A 35 -23.04 1.69 10.96
CA GLY A 35 -23.80 0.63 10.32
C GLY A 35 -23.09 -0.05 9.14
N PRO A 36 -23.73 -1.07 8.55
CA PRO A 36 -23.11 -1.96 7.56
C PRO A 36 -22.65 -1.24 6.29
N ALA A 37 -23.33 -0.16 5.88
CA ALA A 37 -22.94 0.64 4.71
C ALA A 37 -21.61 1.39 4.91
N ALA A 38 -21.28 1.76 6.16
CA ALA A 38 -20.01 2.40 6.49
C ALA A 38 -18.88 1.37 6.57
N GLY A 39 -19.12 0.24 7.24
CA GLY A 39 -18.16 -0.86 7.32
C GLY A 39 -17.80 -1.44 5.95
N GLY A 40 -18.81 -1.74 5.13
CA GLY A 40 -18.61 -2.24 3.76
C GLY A 40 -17.85 -1.24 2.88
N GLY A 41 -18.10 0.06 3.06
CA GLY A 41 -17.43 1.13 2.31
C GLY A 41 -15.97 1.18 2.65
N CYS A 42 -15.65 1.22 3.94
CA CYS A 42 -14.28 1.24 4.42
C CYS A 42 -13.51 -0.02 4.00
N LEU A 43 -14.11 -1.21 4.11
CA LEU A 43 -13.46 -2.45 3.72
C LEU A 43 -13.18 -2.47 2.21
N ALA A 44 -14.17 -2.11 1.39
CA ALA A 44 -14.02 -2.06 -0.05
C ALA A 44 -12.97 -1.04 -0.49
N GLY A 45 -12.95 0.14 0.14
CA GLY A 45 -11.94 1.16 -0.07
C GLY A 45 -10.55 0.63 0.24
N ALA A 46 -10.38 -0.07 1.36
CA ALA A 46 -9.10 -0.67 1.75
C ALA A 46 -8.63 -1.75 0.77
N VAL A 47 -9.55 -2.62 0.31
CA VAL A 47 -9.26 -3.66 -0.70
C VAL A 47 -8.83 -3.03 -2.02
N LEU A 48 -9.58 -2.04 -2.52
CA LEU A 48 -9.26 -1.36 -3.77
C LEU A 48 -7.98 -0.51 -3.66
N GLY A 49 -7.72 0.08 -2.50
CA GLY A 49 -6.46 0.75 -2.18
C GLY A 49 -5.28 -0.23 -2.26
N ALA A 50 -5.37 -1.37 -1.59
CA ALA A 50 -4.35 -2.42 -1.60
C ALA A 50 -4.08 -2.97 -3.02
N ALA A 51 -5.15 -3.24 -3.78
CA ALA A 51 -5.03 -3.64 -5.18
C ALA A 51 -4.36 -2.55 -6.03
N ASN A 52 -4.66 -1.27 -5.77
CA ASN A 52 -4.04 -0.15 -6.47
C ASN A 52 -2.53 -0.09 -6.21
N LEU A 53 -2.09 -0.24 -4.95
CA LEU A 53 -0.67 -0.26 -4.58
C LEU A 53 0.07 -1.45 -5.20
N TRP A 54 -0.51 -2.65 -5.14
CA TRP A 54 0.11 -3.85 -5.71
C TRP A 54 0.36 -3.70 -7.21
N PHE A 55 -0.56 -3.08 -7.94
CA PHE A 55 -0.28 -2.82 -9.34
C PHE A 55 0.67 -1.66 -9.56
N LEU A 56 0.61 -0.58 -8.77
CA LEU A 56 1.56 0.52 -8.91
C LEU A 56 3.00 0.00 -8.78
N TRP A 57 3.21 -0.94 -7.86
CA TRP A 57 4.45 -1.69 -7.75
C TRP A 57 4.85 -2.44 -9.02
N ASN A 58 3.94 -3.25 -9.57
CA ASN A 58 4.20 -3.99 -10.80
C ASN A 58 4.51 -3.05 -11.97
N LEU A 59 3.81 -1.91 -12.07
CA LEU A 59 4.07 -0.91 -13.11
C LEU A 59 5.47 -0.31 -12.97
N ILE A 60 5.85 0.10 -11.76
CA ILE A 60 7.17 0.65 -11.47
C ILE A 60 8.26 -0.37 -11.84
N HIS A 61 8.08 -1.64 -11.47
CA HIS A 61 8.99 -2.73 -11.86
C HIS A 61 9.05 -2.92 -13.37
N MET A 62 7.91 -2.89 -14.06
CA MET A 62 7.82 -3.10 -15.50
C MET A 62 8.42 -1.94 -16.31
N VAL A 63 8.39 -0.72 -15.77
CA VAL A 63 9.01 0.48 -16.37
C VAL A 63 10.51 0.54 -16.08
N LEU A 64 10.95 0.16 -14.87
CA LEU A 64 12.36 0.19 -14.45
C LEU A 64 13.15 -1.03 -14.90
N ALA A 65 12.50 -2.16 -15.21
CA ALA A 65 13.18 -3.34 -15.72
C ALA A 65 13.82 -3.04 -17.09
N PRO A 66 15.16 -3.13 -17.21
CA PRO A 66 15.80 -2.99 -18.49
C PRO A 66 15.44 -4.21 -19.35
N VAL A 67 14.72 -3.95 -20.44
CA VAL A 67 14.57 -4.78 -21.66
C VAL A 67 13.26 -5.58 -21.84
N ARG A 68 12.62 -5.31 -23.01
CA ARG A 68 11.73 -6.15 -23.85
C ARG A 68 10.19 -6.15 -23.68
N GLY A 69 9.59 -5.18 -23.01
CA GLY A 69 8.13 -4.96 -23.09
C GLY A 69 7.72 -4.06 -24.26
N SER A 70 6.87 -4.52 -25.18
CA SER A 70 6.23 -3.64 -26.17
C SER A 70 5.43 -2.55 -25.44
N ASN A 71 5.75 -1.27 -25.66
CA ASN A 71 5.07 -0.12 -25.03
C ASN A 71 3.53 -0.22 -25.12
N LYS A 72 2.99 -0.89 -26.15
CA LYS A 72 1.56 -1.14 -26.33
C LYS A 72 0.95 -2.05 -25.25
N ALA A 73 1.67 -3.09 -24.81
CA ALA A 73 1.19 -4.00 -23.77
C ALA A 73 1.11 -3.31 -22.40
N ILE A 74 2.03 -2.39 -22.12
CA ILE A 74 2.04 -1.59 -20.88
C ILE A 74 0.84 -0.63 -20.87
N VAL A 75 0.57 0.05 -21.99
CA VAL A 75 -0.59 0.96 -22.10
C VAL A 75 -1.91 0.20 -21.94
N VAL A 76 -2.07 -0.95 -22.58
CA VAL A 76 -3.29 -1.77 -22.44
C VAL A 76 -3.47 -2.26 -21.00
N ALA A 77 -2.40 -2.70 -20.33
CA ALA A 77 -2.46 -3.11 -18.92
C ALA A 77 -2.86 -1.94 -18.00
N VAL A 78 -2.38 -0.73 -18.27
CA VAL A 78 -2.77 0.48 -17.54
C VAL A 78 -4.25 0.80 -17.74
N PHE A 79 -4.74 0.81 -18.99
CA PHE A 79 -6.15 1.10 -19.28
C PHE A 79 -7.10 0.05 -18.70
N LEU A 80 -6.74 -1.24 -18.80
CA LEU A 80 -7.53 -2.30 -18.18
C LEU A 80 -7.57 -2.14 -16.67
N LYS A 81 -6.46 -1.76 -16.01
CA LYS A 81 -6.47 -1.46 -14.58
C LYS A 81 -7.34 -0.27 -14.26
N VAL A 82 -7.20 0.84 -14.97
CA VAL A 82 -7.96 2.05 -14.65
C VAL A 82 -9.44 1.72 -14.76
N GLY A 83 -9.85 0.99 -15.79
CA GLY A 83 -11.20 0.44 -15.91
C GLY A 83 -11.57 -0.51 -14.77
N LEU A 84 -10.70 -1.43 -14.37
CA LEU A 84 -11.03 -2.41 -13.34
C LEU A 84 -11.11 -1.80 -11.93
N VAL A 85 -10.13 -0.99 -11.54
CA VAL A 85 -10.05 -0.40 -10.19
C VAL A 85 -11.04 0.74 -10.02
N TYR A 86 -11.09 1.67 -10.97
CA TYR A 86 -12.02 2.79 -10.89
C TYR A 86 -13.43 2.39 -11.31
N GLY A 87 -13.57 1.47 -12.27
CA GLY A 87 -14.88 0.90 -12.64
C GLY A 87 -15.44 -0.01 -11.56
N ALA A 88 -14.64 -0.86 -10.90
CA ALA A 88 -15.12 -1.61 -9.74
C ALA A 88 -15.47 -0.68 -8.58
N GLY A 89 -14.67 0.37 -8.33
CA GLY A 89 -15.00 1.38 -7.32
C GLY A 89 -16.33 2.09 -7.60
N ALA A 90 -16.54 2.52 -8.85
CA ALA A 90 -17.78 3.16 -9.29
C ALA A 90 -18.98 2.20 -9.22
N ALA A 91 -18.84 0.97 -9.71
CA ALA A 91 -19.88 -0.05 -9.65
C ALA A 91 -20.26 -0.36 -8.19
N LEU A 92 -19.28 -0.43 -7.29
CA LEU A 92 -19.55 -0.64 -5.87
C LEU A 92 -20.34 0.52 -5.27
N LEU A 93 -19.97 1.76 -5.58
CA LEU A 93 -20.65 2.95 -5.07
C LEU A 93 -22.09 3.05 -5.59
N ILE A 94 -22.30 2.72 -6.86
CA ILE A 94 -23.61 2.83 -7.51
C ILE A 94 -24.54 1.69 -7.07
N TRP A 95 -24.06 0.44 -7.00
CA TRP A 95 -24.90 -0.72 -6.70
C TRP A 95 -24.88 -1.16 -5.24
N GLY A 96 -23.78 -0.97 -4.51
CA GLY A 96 -23.60 -1.48 -3.16
C GLY A 96 -24.28 -0.65 -2.06
N LYS A 97 -24.91 0.50 -2.39
CA LYS A 97 -25.42 1.49 -1.41
C LYS A 97 -24.39 1.84 -0.33
N VAL A 98 -23.12 1.82 -0.73
CA VAL A 98 -22.00 1.99 0.18
C VAL A 98 -21.70 3.47 0.31
N SER A 99 -21.38 3.92 1.52
CA SER A 99 -21.13 5.34 1.73
C SER A 99 -19.81 5.76 1.09
N ALA A 100 -19.87 6.70 0.14
CA ALA A 100 -18.71 7.23 -0.57
C ALA A 100 -17.63 7.79 0.36
N ILE A 101 -18.04 8.42 1.46
CA ILE A 101 -17.14 8.98 2.46
C ILE A 101 -16.31 7.86 3.11
N TRP A 102 -16.97 6.80 3.56
CA TRP A 102 -16.31 5.66 4.20
C TRP A 102 -15.44 4.87 3.23
N PHE A 103 -15.84 4.81 1.96
CA PHE A 103 -15.02 4.26 0.88
C PHE A 103 -13.71 5.03 0.70
N LEU A 104 -13.77 6.35 0.61
CA LEU A 104 -12.59 7.22 0.51
C LEU A 104 -11.67 7.10 1.73
N ILE A 105 -12.24 6.99 2.94
CA ILE A 105 -11.46 6.76 4.17
C ILE A 105 -10.71 5.43 4.09
N GLY A 106 -11.40 4.35 3.70
CA GLY A 106 -10.75 3.04 3.52
C GLY A 106 -9.65 3.06 2.46
N PHE A 107 -9.88 3.76 1.34
CA PHE A 107 -8.92 3.87 0.24
C PHE A 107 -7.67 4.66 0.63
N THR A 108 -7.84 5.77 1.34
CA THR A 108 -6.72 6.62 1.81
C THR A 108 -5.94 6.01 2.97
N LEU A 109 -6.53 5.06 3.70
CA LEU A 109 -5.89 4.35 4.81
C LEU A 109 -4.54 3.73 4.41
N LEU A 110 -4.43 3.24 3.17
CA LEU A 110 -3.20 2.69 2.62
C LEU A 110 -2.04 3.71 2.65
N PHE A 111 -2.32 4.96 2.27
CA PHE A 111 -1.32 6.03 2.28
C PHE A 111 -0.86 6.32 3.70
N VAL A 112 -1.80 6.35 4.66
CA VAL A 112 -1.48 6.56 6.08
C VAL A 112 -0.54 5.45 6.57
N VAL A 113 -0.88 4.19 6.34
CA VAL A 113 -0.04 3.04 6.72
C VAL A 113 1.35 3.12 6.09
N LEU A 114 1.44 3.54 4.83
CA LEU A 114 2.71 3.67 4.12
C LEU A 114 3.57 4.81 4.71
N VAL A 115 2.99 5.98 4.98
CA VAL A 115 3.69 7.11 5.60
C VAL A 115 4.20 6.74 6.99
N LEU A 116 3.36 6.14 7.84
CA LEU A 116 3.79 5.68 9.18
C LEU A 116 4.93 4.66 9.08
N LYS A 117 4.85 3.73 8.12
CA LYS A 117 5.90 2.72 7.92
C LYS A 117 7.23 3.34 7.47
N VAL A 118 7.20 4.34 6.59
CA VAL A 118 8.40 5.07 6.16
C VAL A 118 8.97 5.92 7.30
N ALA A 119 8.12 6.66 8.02
CA ALA A 119 8.54 7.47 9.17
C ALA A 119 9.17 6.61 10.27
N GLY A 120 8.60 5.44 10.57
CA GLY A 120 9.17 4.50 11.54
C GLY A 120 10.57 3.99 11.11
N ARG A 121 10.79 3.73 9.82
CA ARG A 121 12.12 3.35 9.32
C ARG A 121 13.15 4.47 9.50
N TRP A 122 12.76 5.73 9.30
CA TRP A 122 13.65 6.87 9.47
C TRP A 122 14.11 7.01 10.93
N ILE A 123 13.16 6.96 11.88
CA ILE A 123 13.44 7.05 13.32
C ILE A 123 14.40 5.94 13.77
N THR A 124 14.16 4.68 13.36
CA THR A 124 15.01 3.54 13.75
C THR A 124 16.37 3.51 13.02
N SER A 125 16.47 4.10 11.82
CA SER A 125 17.76 4.19 11.11
C SER A 125 18.76 5.08 11.84
N ASP A 126 18.29 6.17 12.45
CA ASP A 126 19.15 7.09 13.20
C ASP A 126 19.65 6.48 14.51
N GLU A 127 18.83 5.68 15.22
CA GLU A 127 19.28 4.97 16.44
C GLU A 127 20.41 3.95 16.19
N ASN A 128 20.36 3.22 15.08
CA ASN A 128 21.41 2.23 14.77
C ASN A 128 22.73 2.88 14.37
N LYS A 129 22.70 4.09 13.83
CA LYS A 129 23.90 4.85 13.44
C LYS A 129 24.67 5.37 14.67
N GLY A 130 23.95 5.77 15.72
CA GLY A 130 24.56 6.17 17.00
C GLY A 130 25.22 4.98 17.72
N ARG A 131 24.57 3.81 17.71
CA ARG A 131 25.05 2.62 18.43
C ARG A 131 26.29 1.95 17.84
N SER A 132 26.62 2.22 16.57
CA SER A 132 27.84 1.71 15.93
C SER A 132 29.08 2.54 16.19
N ILE A 133 28.92 3.79 16.65
CA ILE A 133 30.05 4.67 17.02
C ILE A 133 30.53 4.37 18.45
N ASP A 134 29.62 3.95 19.33
CA ASP A 134 29.93 3.68 20.75
C ASP A 134 30.41 2.25 21.05
N ARG A 135 30.50 1.36 20.06
CA ARG A 135 31.15 0.06 20.31
C ARG A 135 32.66 0.24 20.21
N PRO A 136 33.43 0.12 21.32
CA PRO A 136 34.88 0.02 21.20
C PRO A 136 35.17 -1.20 20.33
N VAL A 137 35.89 -0.98 19.24
CA VAL A 137 36.44 -2.04 18.41
C VAL A 137 37.38 -2.81 19.32
N ASP A 138 36.90 -3.93 19.85
CA ASP A 138 37.72 -4.88 20.59
C ASP A 138 38.75 -5.42 19.60
N ARG A 139 39.94 -4.80 19.64
CA ARG A 139 41.16 -5.26 19.00
C ARG A 139 41.88 -6.17 19.99
N SER A 140 41.28 -7.28 20.37
CA SER A 140 42.03 -8.40 20.94
C SER A 140 42.55 -9.25 19.78
N GLY A 141 43.87 -9.16 19.56
CA GLY A 141 44.63 -9.98 18.62
C GLY A 141 44.90 -11.39 19.13
#